data_AF-A0A968L747-F1
#
_entry.id   AF-A0A968L747-F1
#
_cell.length_a   1.000
_cell.length_b   1.000
_cell.length_c   1.000
_cell.angle_alpha   90.00
_cell.angle_beta   90.00
_cell.angle_gamma   90.00
#
_symmetry.space_group_name_H-M   'P 1'
#
loop_
_entity.id
_entity.type
_entity.pdbx_description
1 polymer ?
#
loop_
_entity_poly.entity_id
_entity_poly.type
_entity_poly.pdbx_seq_one_letter_code
_entity_poly.pdbx_strand_id
1 'polypeptide(L)'
;MPITTQCTIQHGMIRLPANLGLIDGMKVLVNIEPVTTKASKKVLARKLAGSWNDDSSIGNVFNEIDKERHSYFGRDIEIKA
;
A
#
# COMPACT_ATOMS: atom_id res chain seq x y z
N MET A 1 1.44 27.07 9.34
CA MET A 1 2.04 25.72 9.42
C MET A 1 0.95 24.74 9.86
N PRO A 2 0.81 23.56 9.25
CA PRO A 2 -0.12 22.55 9.73
C PRO A 2 0.37 21.98 11.07
N ILE A 3 -0.55 21.83 12.04
CA ILE A 3 -0.28 21.20 13.33
C ILE A 3 -0.66 19.72 13.19
N THR A 4 0.32 18.83 13.29
CA THR A 4 0.11 17.38 13.25
C THR A 4 0.42 16.79 14.62
N THR A 5 -0.47 15.96 15.16
CA THR A 5 -0.26 15.30 16.46
C THR A 5 -0.82 13.89 16.48
N GLN A 6 -0.22 13.02 17.28
CA GLN A 6 -0.72 11.66 17.49
C GLN A 6 -1.78 11.66 18.57
N CYS A 7 -2.94 11.09 18.26
CA CYS A 7 -4.08 11.06 19.15
C CYS A 7 -4.50 9.62 19.46
N THR A 8 -5.23 9.43 20.55
CA THR A 8 -5.81 8.13 20.90
C THR A 8 -7.32 8.18 20.70
N ILE A 9 -7.89 7.09 20.18
CA ILE A 9 -9.35 6.94 20.06
C ILE A 9 -9.83 6.19 21.30
N GLN A 10 -10.71 6.83 22.08
CA GLN A 10 -11.32 6.26 23.29
C GLN A 10 -12.85 6.46 23.21
N HIS A 11 -13.61 5.37 23.29
CA HIS A 11 -15.09 5.41 23.24
C HIS A 11 -15.68 6.15 22.02
N GLY A 12 -15.05 6.02 20.85
CA GLY A 12 -15.48 6.71 19.63
C GLY A 12 -15.11 8.21 19.58
N MET A 13 -14.42 8.73 20.59
CA MET A 13 -13.91 10.10 20.62
C MET A 13 -12.40 10.13 20.38
N ILE A 14 -11.93 11.10 19.60
CA ILE A 14 -10.50 11.36 19.40
C ILE A 14 -10.03 12.23 20.56
N ARG A 15 -9.20 11.66 21.43
CA ARG A 15 -8.61 12.38 22.55
C ARG A 15 -7.27 12.98 22.12
N LEU A 16 -7.23 14.31 22.10
CA LEU A 16 -6.02 15.08 21.81
C LEU A 16 -5.05 14.98 23.01
N PRO A 17 -3.73 14.81 22.77
CA PRO A 17 -2.74 14.66 23.85
C PRO A 17 -2.49 15.97 24.62
N ALA A 18 -2.79 17.12 24.02
CA ALA A 18 -2.67 18.44 24.63
C ALA A 18 -3.78 19.38 24.14
N ASN A 19 -4.00 20.50 24.83
CA ASN A 19 -4.89 21.55 24.35
C ASN A 19 -4.24 22.25 23.14
N LEU A 20 -4.69 21.88 21.94
CA LEU A 20 -4.15 22.39 20.67
C LEU A 20 -4.70 23.78 20.30
N GLY A 21 -5.50 24.41 21.17
CA GLY A 21 -6.10 25.72 20.90
C GLY A 21 -7.02 25.71 19.68
N LEU A 22 -7.60 24.55 19.35
CA LEU A 22 -8.54 24.41 18.24
C LEU A 22 -9.85 25.12 18.62
N ILE A 23 -10.31 26.00 17.73
CA ILE A 23 -11.58 26.71 17.89
C ILE A 23 -12.71 25.73 17.57
N ASP A 24 -13.81 25.82 18.31
CA ASP A 24 -14.99 25.03 18.02
C ASP A 24 -15.51 25.31 16.60
N GLY A 25 -15.95 24.26 15.90
CA GLY A 25 -16.35 24.32 14.49
C GLY A 25 -15.20 24.32 13.48
N MET A 26 -13.93 24.26 13.91
CA MET A 26 -12.79 24.15 13.00
C MET A 26 -12.77 22.76 12.31
N LYS A 27 -12.66 22.76 10.97
CA LYS A 27 -12.50 21.51 10.20
C LYS A 27 -11.09 20.97 10.39
N VAL A 28 -10.99 19.69 10.72
CA VAL A 28 -9.72 18.98 10.89
C VAL A 28 -9.63 17.77 9.97
N LEU A 29 -8.42 17.45 9.53
CA LEU A 29 -8.14 16.22 8.79
C LEU A 29 -7.67 15.15 9.78
N VAL A 30 -8.38 14.04 9.85
CA VAL A 30 -8.01 12.91 10.71
C VAL A 30 -7.45 11.78 9.84
N ASN A 31 -6.16 11.49 10.00
CA ASN A 31 -5.55 10.30 9.40
C ASN A 31 -5.62 9.15 10.40
N ILE A 32 -6.50 8.18 10.15
CA ILE A 32 -6.62 6.98 10.98
C ILE A 32 -5.80 5.87 10.32
N GLU A 33 -4.61 5.61 10.85
CA GLU A 33 -3.84 4.44 10.44
C GLU A 33 -4.45 3.18 11.05
N PRO A 34 -4.82 2.16 10.26
CA PRO A 34 -5.30 0.90 10.80
C PRO A 34 -4.19 0.24 11.61
N VAL A 35 -4.46 -0.08 12.87
CA VAL A 35 -3.52 -0.83 13.73
C VAL A 35 -3.38 -2.24 13.15
N THR A 36 -2.37 -2.43 12.31
CA THR A 36 -2.06 -3.73 11.73
C THR A 36 -1.22 -4.54 12.72
N THR A 37 -1.89 -5.23 13.65
CA THR A 37 -1.24 -6.23 14.50
C THR A 37 -0.53 -7.27 13.62
N LYS A 38 0.55 -7.90 14.13
CA LYS A 38 1.24 -8.99 13.39
C LYS A 38 0.25 -10.09 12.96
N ALA A 39 -0.76 -10.35 13.78
CA ALA A 39 -1.84 -11.27 13.46
C ALA A 39 -2.69 -10.79 12.27
N SER A 40 -3.11 -9.52 12.22
CA SER A 40 -3.89 -9.01 11.09
C SER A 40 -3.07 -8.93 9.80
N LYS A 41 -1.76 -8.62 9.87
CA LYS A 41 -0.85 -8.73 8.72
C LYS A 41 -0.77 -10.16 8.18
N LYS A 42 -0.69 -11.17 9.05
CA LYS A 42 -0.66 -12.58 8.65
C LYS A 42 -1.98 -13.02 7.99
N VAL A 43 -3.11 -12.55 8.50
CA VAL A 43 -4.43 -12.81 7.89
C VAL A 43 -4.53 -12.14 6.53
N LEU A 44 -4.11 -10.88 6.40
CA LEU A 44 -4.10 -10.15 5.14
C LEU A 44 -3.18 -10.83 4.12
N ALA A 45 -1.96 -11.21 4.52
CA ALA A 45 -1.02 -11.92 3.66
C ALA A 45 -1.59 -13.25 3.18
N ARG A 46 -2.27 -14.02 4.04
CA ARG A 46 -2.95 -15.27 3.63
C ARG A 46 -4.09 -15.01 2.65
N LYS A 47 -4.88 -13.97 2.87
CA LYS A 47 -5.97 -13.58 1.96
C LYS A 47 -5.42 -13.19 0.59
N LEU A 48 -4.32 -12.43 0.56
CA LEU A 48 -3.63 -12.03 -0.66
C LEU A 48 -2.96 -13.22 -1.36
N ALA A 49 -2.38 -14.15 -0.59
CA ALA A 49 -1.66 -15.31 -1.11
C ALA A 49 -2.54 -16.39 -1.77
N GLY A 50 -3.87 -16.20 -1.81
CA GLY A 50 -4.79 -17.08 -2.53
C GLY A 50 -5.69 -16.35 -3.51
N SER A 51 -5.72 -15.02 -3.51
CA SER A 51 -6.63 -14.24 -4.36
C SER A 51 -6.38 -14.41 -5.86
N TRP A 52 -5.23 -14.93 -6.26
CA TRP A 52 -4.86 -15.14 -7.66
C TRP A 52 -5.05 -16.61 -8.08
N ASN A 53 -5.46 -17.50 -7.15
CA ASN A 53 -5.55 -18.93 -7.41
C ASN A 53 -6.62 -19.29 -8.44
N ASP A 54 -7.74 -18.55 -8.44
CA ASP A 54 -8.87 -18.78 -9.34
C ASP A 54 -8.86 -17.80 -10.54
N ASP A 55 -7.83 -16.96 -10.65
CA ASP A 55 -7.69 -16.00 -11.75
C ASP A 55 -7.08 -16.68 -12.98
N SER A 56 -7.93 -17.01 -13.95
CA SER A 56 -7.51 -17.64 -15.21
C SER A 56 -6.62 -16.75 -16.09
N SER A 57 -6.59 -15.43 -15.85
CA SER A 57 -5.76 -14.51 -16.62
C SER A 57 -4.29 -14.56 -16.21
N ILE A 58 -3.99 -15.05 -15.01
CA ILE A 58 -2.65 -14.98 -14.43
C ILE A 58 -1.60 -15.76 -15.24
N GLY A 59 -2.00 -16.91 -15.79
CA GLY A 59 -1.13 -17.72 -16.64
C GLY A 59 -0.74 -16.98 -17.93
N ASN A 60 -1.66 -16.23 -18.52
CA ASN A 60 -1.39 -15.45 -19.73
C ASN A 60 -0.41 -14.31 -19.45
N VAL A 61 -0.58 -13.60 -18.33
CA VAL A 61 0.33 -12.52 -17.90
C VAL A 61 1.75 -13.05 -17.72
N PHE A 62 1.93 -14.17 -17.02
CA PHE A 62 3.26 -14.74 -16.84
C PHE A 62 3.86 -15.26 -18.15
N ASN A 63 3.05 -15.83 -19.04
CA ASN A 63 3.52 -16.25 -20.37
C ASN A 63 3.95 -15.07 -21.26
N GLU A 64 3.26 -13.93 -21.20
CA GLU A 64 3.66 -12.72 -21.92
C GLU A 64 4.99 -12.16 -21.39
N ILE A 65 5.13 -12.07 -20.06
CA ILE A 65 6.39 -11.65 -19.43
C ILE A 65 7.53 -12.60 -19.78
N ASP A 66 7.28 -13.91 -19.79
CA ASP A 66 8.28 -14.92 -20.14
C ASP A 66 8.71 -14.78 -21.60
N LYS A 67 7.75 -14.60 -22.51
CA LYS A 67 8.04 -14.32 -23.93
C LYS A 67 8.85 -13.05 -24.08
N GLU A 68 8.51 -11.96 -23.39
CA GLU A 68 9.26 -10.70 -23.46
C GLU A 68 10.71 -10.88 -22.99
N ARG A 69 10.92 -11.58 -21.87
CA ARG A 69 12.27 -11.85 -21.32
C ARG A 69 13.12 -12.72 -22.24
N HIS A 70 12.50 -13.68 -22.93
CA HIS A 70 13.18 -14.58 -23.86
C HIS A 70 13.19 -14.03 -25.30
N SER A 71 12.48 -12.93 -25.57
CA SER A 71 12.58 -12.17 -26.82
C SER A 71 13.83 -11.29 -26.77
N TYR A 72 14.99 -11.94 -26.77
CA TYR A 72 16.24 -11.25 -27.03
C TYR A 72 16.30 -10.90 -28.52
N PHE A 73 15.90 -9.69 -28.88
CA PHE A 73 15.96 -9.20 -30.27
C PHE A 73 17.40 -8.93 -30.78
N GLY A 74 18.43 -9.32 -30.01
CA GLY A 74 19.80 -8.88 -30.27
C GLY A 74 19.99 -7.41 -29.94
N ARG A 75 21.26 -7.00 -29.80
CA ARG A 75 21.66 -5.60 -29.94
C ARG A 75 22.62 -5.56 -31.12
N ASP A 76 22.38 -4.65 -32.06
CA ASP A 76 23.38 -4.35 -33.07
C ASP A 76 24.58 -3.73 -32.37
N ILE A 77 25.71 -4.43 -32.41
CA ILE A 77 26.98 -3.93 -31.89
C ILE A 77 27.75 -3.40 -33.10
N GLU A 78 27.76 -2.07 -33.26
CA GLU A 78 28.68 -1.43 -34.20
C GLU A 78 30.11 -1.58 -33.68
N ILE A 79 30.86 -2.54 -34.25
CA ILE A 79 32.29 -2.65 -34.02
C ILE A 79 32.96 -1.61 -34.93
N LYS A 80 33.37 -0.47 -34.36
CA LYS A 80 34.22 0.49 -35.06
C LYS A 80 35.61 -0.12 -35.25
N ALA A 81 35.99 -0.31 -36.52
CA ALA A 81 37.34 -0.69 -36.94
C ALA A 81 38.34 0.46 -36.74
#